data_AF-A0AA39ULS5-F1
#
_entry.id   AF-A0AA39ULS5-F1
#
_cell.length_a   1.000
_cell.length_b   1.000
_cell.length_c   1.000
_cell.angle_alpha   90.00
_cell.angle_beta   90.00
_cell.angle_gamma   90.00
#
_symmetry.space_group_name_H-M   'P 1'
#
loop_
_entity.id
_entity.type
_entity.pdbx_description
1 polymer ?
#
loop_
_entity_poly.entity_id
_entity_poly.type
_entity_poly.pdbx_seq_one_letter_code
_entity_poly.pdbx_strand_id
1 'polypeptide(L)' 'MTSCTLAPKAKDGRPLPSFDELPNLHNFKGCAWGLWGEEDQLGTVNLLTDDVVKQAATEEIRTGQGVSLN' A
#
# COMPACT_ATOMS: atom_id res chain seq x y z
N MET A 1 8.74 13.87 18.55
CA MET A 1 9.49 13.37 17.38
C MET A 1 9.12 11.91 17.15
N THR A 2 7.89 11.63 16.73
CA THR A 2 7.47 10.25 16.44
C THR A 2 6.52 10.29 15.25
N SER A 3 7.07 10.53 14.07
CA SER A 3 6.37 10.30 12.81
C SER A 3 7.41 9.96 11.75
N CYS A 4 7.52 8.65 11.49
CA CYS A 4 8.33 7.95 10.48
C CYS A 4 8.52 6.55 11.10
N THR A 5 8.04 5.43 10.58
CA THR A 5 7.62 5.10 9.22
C THR A 5 6.87 3.78 9.38
N LEU A 6 5.55 3.75 9.17
CA LEU A 6 4.90 2.45 8.95
C LEU A 6 5.31 2.04 7.54
N ALA A 7 6.36 1.22 7.45
CA ALA A 7 6.73 0.59 6.19
C ALA A 7 5.47 -0.12 5.66
N PRO A 8 5.05 0.14 4.42
CA PRO A 8 3.88 -0.52 3.87
C PRO A 8 4.15 -2.03 3.92
N LYS A 9 3.21 -2.76 4.53
CA LYS A 9 3.33 -4.19 4.79
C LYS A 9 2.45 -4.94 3.81
N ALA A 10 2.95 -6.06 3.32
CA ALA A 10 2.14 -6.98 2.55
C ALA A 10 1.02 -7.54 3.43
N LYS A 11 -0.02 -8.09 2.79
CA LYS A 11 -1.17 -8.76 3.44
C LYS A 11 -0.75 -9.79 4.50
N ASP A 12 0.41 -10.43 4.31
CA ASP A 12 0.97 -11.44 5.22
C ASP A 12 1.86 -10.85 6.34
N GLY A 13 1.89 -9.52 6.51
CA GLY A 13 2.72 -8.84 7.51
C GLY A 13 4.22 -8.78 7.18
N ARG A 14 4.62 -9.29 6.01
CA ARG A 14 5.99 -9.20 5.49
C ARG A 14 6.30 -7.76 5.05
N PRO A 15 7.55 -7.28 5.24
CA PRO A 15 7.97 -6.01 4.66
C PRO A 15 7.84 -6.09 3.14
N LEU A 16 7.33 -5.03 2.50
CA LEU A 16 7.31 -4.98 1.04
C LEU A 16 8.74 -4.88 0.50
N PRO A 17 9.06 -5.61 -0.57
CA PRO A 17 10.34 -5.48 -1.25
C PRO A 17 10.50 -4.08 -1.82
N SER A 18 11.74 -3.59 -1.84
CA SER A 18 12.10 -2.39 -2.60
C SER A 18 11.94 -2.65 -4.11
N PHE A 19 11.91 -1.57 -4.91
CA PHE A 19 11.72 -1.68 -6.35
C PHE A 19 12.77 -2.58 -7.02
N ASP A 20 14.01 -2.55 -6.53
CA ASP A 20 15.12 -3.37 -7.04
C ASP A 20 15.02 -4.86 -6.65
N GLU A 21 14.23 -5.17 -5.61
CA GLU A 21 14.00 -6.53 -5.11
C GLU A 21 12.76 -7.19 -5.72
N LEU A 22 12.00 -6.47 -6.56
CA LEU A 22 10.82 -7.03 -7.21
C LEU A 22 11.17 -8.11 -8.23
N PRO A 23 10.34 -9.17 -8.35
CA PRO A 23 10.58 -10.22 -9.32
C PRO A 23 10.54 -9.67 -10.74
N ASN A 24 11.49 -10.12 -11.56
CA ASN A 24 11.48 -9.83 -12.99
C ASN A 24 10.46 -10.72 -13.67
N LEU A 25 9.60 -10.12 -14.49
CA LEU A 25 8.69 -10.86 -15.34
C LEU A 25 9.19 -10.74 -16.79
N HIS A 26 9.69 -11.85 -17.33
CA HIS A 26 10.32 -11.88 -18.65
C HIS A 26 11.40 -10.80 -18.79
N ASN A 27 11.18 -9.81 -19.67
CA ASN A 27 12.10 -8.70 -19.94
C ASN A 27 11.76 -7.43 -19.14
N PHE A 28 10.72 -7.47 -18.30
CA PHE A 28 10.27 -6.32 -17.51
C PHE A 28 10.74 -6.45 -16.06
N LYS A 29 11.50 -5.44 -15.61
CA LYS A 29 11.92 -5.30 -14.21
C LYS A 29 10.90 -4.48 -13.44
N GLY A 30 10.74 -4.75 -12.15
CA GLY A 30 9.84 -3.99 -11.27
C GLY A 30 8.38 -4.40 -11.37
N CYS A 31 8.08 -5.65 -11.77
CA CYS A 31 6.72 -6.15 -11.81
C CYS A 31 6.30 -6.66 -10.42
N ALA A 32 5.24 -6.09 -9.86
CA ALA A 32 4.65 -6.54 -8.59
C ALA A 32 3.67 -7.72 -8.76
N TRP A 33 3.76 -8.47 -9.86
CA TRP A 33 2.89 -9.62 -10.12
C TRP A 33 3.26 -10.77 -9.18
N GLY A 34 2.25 -11.42 -8.58
CA GLY A 34 2.46 -12.47 -7.59
C GLY A 34 2.89 -11.97 -6.20
N LEU A 35 3.11 -10.65 -6.01
CA LEU A 35 3.54 -10.09 -4.72
C LEU A 35 2.52 -10.34 -3.60
N TRP A 36 1.24 -10.30 -3.95
CA TRP A 36 0.11 -10.57 -3.04
C TRP A 36 -0.56 -11.93 -3.28
N GLY A 37 0.02 -12.78 -4.13
CA GLY A 37 -0.54 -14.05 -4.59
C GLY A 37 -0.73 -14.08 -6.11
N GLU A 38 -0.69 -15.27 -6.70
CA GLU A 38 -0.82 -15.44 -8.17
C GLU A 38 -2.23 -15.12 -8.68
N GLU A 39 -3.25 -15.30 -7.84
CA GLU A 39 -4.64 -15.02 -8.17
C GLU A 39 -5.11 -13.63 -7.69
N ASP A 40 -4.22 -12.82 -7.13
CA ASP A 40 -4.57 -11.49 -6.66
C ASP A 40 -4.82 -10.53 -7.83
N GLN A 41 -5.98 -9.86 -7.80
CA GLN A 41 -6.42 -8.91 -8.83
C GLN A 41 -6.41 -7.45 -8.35
N LEU A 42 -6.03 -7.21 -7.09
CA LEU A 42 -6.14 -5.90 -6.45
C LEU A 42 -4.80 -5.13 -6.45
N GLY A 43 -3.68 -5.84 -6.37
CA GLY A 43 -2.35 -5.25 -6.38
C GLY A 43 -2.14 -4.27 -5.23
N THR A 44 -1.71 -3.05 -5.55
CA THR A 44 -1.41 -1.99 -4.57
C THR A 44 -2.62 -1.56 -3.72
N VAL A 45 -3.86 -1.86 -4.15
CA VAL A 45 -5.06 -1.60 -3.34
C VAL A 45 -5.04 -2.40 -2.04
N ASN A 46 -4.33 -3.54 -1.99
CA ASN A 46 -4.14 -4.33 -0.76
C ASN A 46 -3.38 -3.57 0.35
N LEU A 47 -2.75 -2.42 0.04
CA LEU A 47 -2.12 -1.57 1.05
C LEU A 47 -3.12 -0.77 1.88
N LEU A 48 -4.35 -0.61 1.40
CA LEU A 48 -5.43 0.09 2.10
C LEU A 48 -6.10 -0.85 3.11
N THR A 49 -5.41 -1.09 4.23
CA THR A 49 -5.98 -1.87 5.34
C THR A 49 -6.91 -1.02 6.20
N ASP A 50 -7.80 -1.68 6.95
CA ASP A 50 -8.72 -1.02 7.88
C ASP A 50 -7.99 -0.12 8.89
N ASP A 51 -6.81 -0.54 9.35
CA ASP A 51 -5.97 0.25 10.26
C ASP A 51 -5.44 1.53 9.61
N VAL A 52 -4.97 1.44 8.36
CA VAL A 52 -4.48 2.62 7.60
C VAL A 52 -5.62 3.59 7.33
N VAL A 53 -6.79 3.07 6.94
CA VAL A 53 -7.98 3.90 6.69
C VAL A 53 -8.44 4.60 7.97
N LYS A 54 -8.49 3.86 9.09
CA LYS A 54 -8.84 4.42 10.41
C LYS A 54 -7.84 5.48 10.87
N GLN A 55 -6.54 5.24 10.67
CA GLN A 55 -5.50 6.21 10.98
C GLN A 55 -5.68 7.49 10.14
N ALA A 56 -5.79 7.37 8.82
CA ALA A 56 -5.96 8.52 7.94
C ALA A 56 -7.22 9.33 8.30
N ALA A 57 -8.34 8.65 8.58
CA ALA A 57 -9.56 9.33 9.01
C ALA A 57 -9.38 10.08 10.35
N THR A 58 -8.66 9.50 11.30
CA THR A 58 -8.41 10.12 12.62
C THR A 58 -7.45 11.30 12.53
N GLU A 59 -6.41 11.21 11.70
CA GLU A 59 -5.34 12.20 11.63
C GLU A 59 -5.66 13.37 10.69
N GLU A 60 -6.36 13.13 9.59
CA GLU A 60 -6.54 14.10 8.50
C GLU A 60 -7.90 14.82 8.56
N ILE A 61 -8.96 14.16 9.03
CA ILE A 61 -10.29 14.78 9.14
C ILE A 61 -10.34 15.71 10.36
N ARG A 62 -9.87 16.94 10.20
CA ARG A 62 -9.79 17.95 11.28
C ARG A 62 -10.83 19.06 11.18
N THR A 63 -11.13 19.52 9.96
CA THR A 63 -11.92 20.74 9.72
C THR A 63 -13.34 20.45 9.23
N GLY A 64 -13.63 19.22 8.81
CA GLY A 64 -14.93 18.82 8.26
C GLY A 64 -15.25 19.41 6.87
N GLN A 65 -14.27 20.00 6.18
CA GLN A 65 -14.46 20.52 4.81
C GLN A 65 -14.40 19.39 3.79
N GLY A 66 -15.32 19.39 2.82
CA GLY A 66 -15.38 18.40 1.73
C GLY A 66 -15.40 19.07 0.36
N VAL A 67 -14.67 18.50 -0.61
CA VAL A 67 -14.61 18.94 -2.01
C VAL A 67 -14.94 17.74 -2.91
N SER A 68 -15.83 17.94 -3.89
CA SER A 68 -16.18 16.91 -4.89
C SER A 68 -15.12 16.89 -6.00
N LEU A 69 -14.64 15.70 -6.38
CA LEU A 69 -13.53 15.49 -7.32
C LEU A 69 -13.92 14.68 -8.58
N ASN A 70 -15.21 14.72 -8.98
CA ASN A 70 -15.71 14.04 -10.19
C ASN A 70 -15.65 14.98 -11.41
#